data_AF-F0VL92-F1
#
_entry.id   AF-F0VL92-F1
#
_cell.length_a   1.000
_cell.length_b   1.000
_cell.length_c   1.000
_cell.angle_alpha   90.00
_cell.angle_beta   90.00
_cell.angle_gamma   90.00
#
_symmetry.space_group_name_H-M   'P 1'
#
loop_
_entity.id
_entity.type
_entity.pdbx_description
1 polymer ?
#
loop_
_entity_poly.entity_id
_entity_poly.type
_entity_poly.pdbx_seq_one_letter_code
_entity_poly.pdbx_strand_id
1 'polypeptide(L)'
;MALRTFVVISVASFFLKPTSSYASEAGSPAAVQGVKSCDSEPEGEAVSEIHLTLSPGVDSVSFICSAKENAVLKPSTTKVFVDQGCDRSETLDSLFAGATLEENTAGDSKKSYTLKIPPVTRQIQKLLYYKCSFTTAVQPLLGDQGPSVSTKDCKVIITVEKVEQTEPPPDSNDQQQPQTAPESTDEQQTDLVECDSTATTKEAGVSAESPHSFKCGAGMSLHPTNLTDVFDDQDGKCAAEVALQTLVDATLTKTETEATHNGQPVYQLAVKTAPSEDTALCYKCVTTSSNLETKTNTDEASAAKECLLKISVKGSASSAFSSTWGAAKTAIAFFVTVPPVLGVVDI
;
A
#
# COMPACT_ATOMS: atom_id res chain seq x y z
N MET A 1 -82.53 52.09 15.23
CA MET A 1 -81.79 51.97 13.94
C MET A 1 -80.36 52.42 14.19
N ALA A 2 -79.45 51.47 14.40
CA ALA A 2 -78.01 51.74 14.56
C ALA A 2 -77.30 51.04 13.41
N LEU A 3 -76.87 51.83 12.42
CA LEU A 3 -76.24 51.39 11.20
C LEU A 3 -74.74 51.17 11.49
N ARG A 4 -74.31 49.90 11.61
CA ARG A 4 -72.91 49.52 11.76
C ARG A 4 -72.25 49.41 10.38
N THR A 5 -71.35 50.34 10.10
CA THR A 5 -70.51 50.38 8.90
C THR A 5 -69.43 49.30 8.98
N PHE A 6 -69.44 48.34 8.06
CA PHE A 6 -68.31 47.41 7.86
C PHE A 6 -67.33 48.04 6.86
N VAL A 7 -66.10 48.27 7.30
CA VAL A 7 -64.97 48.64 6.43
C VAL A 7 -64.32 47.34 5.95
N VAL A 8 -64.38 47.08 4.65
CA VAL A 8 -63.67 45.98 3.98
C VAL A 8 -62.30 46.50 3.56
N ILE A 9 -61.23 45.97 4.17
CA ILE A 9 -59.84 46.24 3.76
C ILE A 9 -59.40 45.12 2.83
N SER A 10 -59.38 45.40 1.53
CA SER A 10 -58.76 44.56 0.52
C SER A 10 -57.24 44.74 0.56
N VAL A 11 -56.51 43.74 1.07
CA VAL A 11 -55.05 43.69 0.98
C VAL A 11 -54.69 43.09 -0.38
N ALA A 12 -54.26 43.95 -1.31
CA ALA A 12 -53.62 43.52 -2.55
C ALA A 12 -52.19 43.05 -2.24
N SER A 13 -51.97 41.75 -2.26
CA SER A 13 -50.62 41.17 -2.20
C SER A 13 -49.92 41.40 -3.55
N PHE A 14 -49.03 42.39 -3.59
CA PHE A 14 -48.06 42.54 -4.67
C PHE A 14 -47.04 41.39 -4.61
N PHE A 15 -47.04 40.55 -5.63
CA PHE A 15 -45.93 39.66 -5.97
C PHE A 15 -44.74 40.52 -6.43
N LEU A 16 -43.84 40.88 -5.51
CA LEU A 16 -42.50 41.34 -5.85
C LEU A 16 -41.57 40.12 -5.82
N LYS A 17 -41.15 39.69 -7.01
CA LYS A 17 -40.02 38.78 -7.21
C LYS A 17 -38.76 39.45 -6.65
N PRO A 18 -38.03 38.84 -5.71
CA PRO A 18 -36.68 39.30 -5.39
C PRO A 18 -35.76 38.93 -6.56
N THR A 19 -35.27 39.94 -7.28
CA THR A 19 -34.03 39.83 -8.06
C THR A 19 -32.88 39.80 -7.08
N SER A 20 -32.33 38.61 -6.83
CA SER A 20 -31.10 38.46 -6.05
C SER A 20 -29.91 38.89 -6.90
N SER A 21 -29.19 39.88 -6.38
CA SER A 21 -27.97 40.46 -6.93
C SER A 21 -26.85 39.41 -6.97
N TYR A 22 -26.13 39.36 -8.09
CA TYR A 22 -24.86 38.64 -8.20
C TYR A 22 -23.81 39.44 -7.41
N ALA A 23 -23.36 38.89 -6.28
CA ALA A 23 -22.15 39.28 -5.61
C ALA A 23 -21.21 38.07 -5.64
N SER A 24 -20.06 38.22 -6.29
CA SER A 24 -19.02 37.21 -6.35
C SER A 24 -18.33 37.13 -4.99
N GLU A 25 -18.62 36.09 -4.22
CA GLU A 25 -17.80 35.67 -3.08
C GLU A 25 -17.14 34.32 -3.39
N ALA A 26 -15.86 34.27 -3.06
CA ALA A 26 -14.98 33.13 -3.21
C ALA A 26 -15.35 32.01 -2.21
N GLY A 27 -15.11 30.76 -2.62
CA GLY A 27 -15.07 29.60 -1.73
C GLY A 27 -16.39 28.87 -1.55
N SER A 28 -16.84 28.15 -2.58
CA SER A 28 -17.95 27.20 -2.48
C SER A 28 -17.52 25.96 -1.68
N PRO A 29 -18.22 25.57 -0.61
CA PRO A 29 -18.00 24.29 0.05
C PRO A 29 -18.46 23.15 -0.85
N ALA A 30 -17.69 22.06 -0.84
CA ALA A 30 -17.87 20.87 -1.65
C ALA A 30 -19.32 20.34 -1.62
N ALA A 31 -19.81 19.95 -2.80
CA ALA A 31 -21.10 19.30 -2.98
C ALA A 31 -21.23 18.06 -2.08
N VAL A 32 -22.32 17.98 -1.32
CA VAL A 32 -22.71 16.78 -0.56
C VAL A 32 -23.13 15.71 -1.57
N GLN A 33 -22.20 14.81 -1.92
CA GLN A 33 -22.52 13.65 -2.75
C GLN A 33 -23.48 12.73 -1.96
N GLY A 34 -24.60 12.34 -2.58
CA GLY A 34 -25.53 11.37 -2.00
C GLY A 34 -24.86 10.00 -1.82
N VAL A 35 -25.16 9.34 -0.69
CA VAL A 35 -24.63 8.00 -0.37
C VAL A 35 -25.07 7.00 -1.45
N LYS A 36 -24.12 6.32 -2.10
CA LYS A 36 -24.43 5.33 -3.15
C LYS A 36 -24.96 4.02 -2.53
N SER A 37 -25.93 3.40 -3.19
CA SER A 37 -26.51 2.10 -2.81
C SER A 37 -26.55 1.16 -4.00
N CYS A 38 -26.42 -0.15 -3.76
CA CYS A 38 -26.46 -1.19 -4.79
C CYS A 38 -27.84 -1.40 -5.45
N ASP A 39 -28.89 -0.81 -4.88
CA ASP A 39 -30.28 -0.88 -5.36
C ASP A 39 -30.85 0.47 -5.81
N SER A 40 -29.97 1.47 -5.97
CA SER A 40 -30.27 2.81 -6.47
C SER A 40 -30.23 2.84 -8.00
N GLU A 41 -31.22 2.24 -8.66
CA GLU A 41 -31.59 2.63 -10.02
C GLU A 41 -33.08 2.95 -10.12
N PRO A 42 -33.46 3.96 -10.93
CA PRO A 42 -34.85 4.38 -11.11
C PRO A 42 -35.71 3.41 -11.94
N GLU A 43 -35.10 2.44 -12.64
CA GLU A 43 -35.82 1.56 -13.59
C GLU A 43 -35.83 0.05 -13.21
N GLY A 44 -35.44 -0.30 -11.98
CA GLY A 44 -35.70 -1.63 -11.41
C GLY A 44 -34.65 -2.70 -11.69
N GLU A 45 -33.53 -2.36 -12.33
CA GLU A 45 -32.37 -3.23 -12.45
C GLU A 45 -31.40 -3.01 -11.27
N ALA A 46 -30.83 -4.09 -10.74
CA ALA A 46 -29.89 -3.97 -9.64
C ALA A 46 -28.50 -3.68 -10.22
N VAL A 47 -27.83 -2.64 -9.74
CA VAL A 47 -26.48 -2.33 -10.21
C VAL A 47 -25.53 -3.40 -9.69
N SER A 48 -24.83 -4.07 -10.61
CA SER A 48 -23.89 -5.13 -10.25
C SER A 48 -22.64 -4.61 -9.56
N GLU A 49 -22.26 -3.34 -9.79
CA GLU A 49 -21.07 -2.72 -9.21
C GLU A 49 -21.28 -1.23 -8.85
N ILE A 50 -20.80 -0.81 -7.68
CA ILE A 50 -20.72 0.61 -7.30
C ILE A 50 -19.25 1.03 -7.14
N HIS A 51 -18.91 2.20 -7.68
CA HIS A 51 -17.57 2.77 -7.59
C HIS A 51 -17.56 3.99 -6.66
N LEU A 52 -16.61 3.99 -5.73
CA LEU A 52 -16.37 5.04 -4.75
C LEU A 52 -14.90 5.44 -4.80
N THR A 53 -14.63 6.72 -4.51
CA THR A 53 -13.27 7.23 -4.43
C THR A 53 -13.10 7.96 -3.11
N LEU A 54 -12.00 7.64 -2.42
CA LEU A 54 -11.57 8.29 -1.20
C LEU A 54 -10.37 9.18 -1.53
N SER A 55 -10.68 10.42 -1.92
CA SER A 55 -9.70 11.41 -2.37
C SER A 55 -8.82 11.98 -1.25
N PRO A 56 -7.70 12.65 -1.57
CA PRO A 56 -6.74 13.11 -0.58
C PRO A 56 -7.31 14.04 0.50
N GLY A 57 -8.29 14.88 0.13
CA GLY A 57 -8.94 15.85 1.03
C GLY A 57 -10.11 15.29 1.86
N VAL A 58 -10.44 14.00 1.72
CA VAL A 58 -11.55 13.36 2.45
C VAL A 58 -11.05 12.15 3.23
N ASP A 59 -11.40 12.06 4.51
CA ASP A 59 -10.96 10.99 5.41
C ASP A 59 -11.86 9.73 5.37
N SER A 60 -13.06 9.89 4.83
CA SER A 60 -14.12 8.87 4.89
C SER A 60 -14.99 8.81 3.64
N VAL A 61 -15.54 7.63 3.37
CA VAL A 61 -16.54 7.37 2.33
C VAL A 61 -17.62 6.45 2.86
N SER A 62 -18.87 6.65 2.43
CA SER A 62 -20.01 5.86 2.90
C SER A 62 -20.77 5.21 1.75
N PHE A 63 -21.32 4.02 2.01
CA PHE A 63 -22.17 3.30 1.07
C PHE A 63 -23.22 2.47 1.80
N ILE A 64 -24.24 2.06 1.06
CA ILE A 64 -25.32 1.22 1.57
C ILE A 64 -25.37 -0.05 0.70
N CYS A 65 -25.48 -1.21 1.33
CA CYS A 65 -25.58 -2.47 0.59
C CYS A 65 -26.97 -2.66 -0.05
N SER A 66 -28.04 -2.19 0.57
CA SER A 66 -29.37 -2.08 -0.02
C SER A 66 -30.23 -1.11 0.80
N ALA A 67 -30.99 -0.26 0.12
CA ALA A 67 -31.97 0.65 0.70
C ALA A 67 -33.35 -0.02 0.89
N LYS A 68 -33.60 -1.16 0.22
CA LYS A 68 -34.89 -1.88 0.16
C LYS A 68 -34.88 -3.21 0.91
N GLU A 69 -33.77 -3.94 0.90
CA GLU A 69 -33.67 -5.32 1.39
C GLU A 69 -32.59 -5.50 2.46
N ASN A 70 -32.65 -6.59 3.22
CA ASN A 70 -31.58 -6.98 4.13
C ASN A 70 -30.41 -7.54 3.31
N ALA A 71 -29.29 -6.81 3.30
CA ALA A 71 -28.08 -7.21 2.59
C ALA A 71 -26.96 -7.59 3.56
N VAL A 72 -26.19 -8.62 3.20
CA VAL A 72 -25.02 -9.10 3.94
C VAL A 72 -23.76 -8.59 3.28
N LEU A 73 -22.93 -7.86 4.02
CA LEU A 73 -21.61 -7.44 3.58
C LEU A 73 -20.61 -8.59 3.71
N LYS A 74 -19.82 -8.79 2.66
CA LYS A 74 -18.66 -9.68 2.62
C LYS A 74 -17.40 -8.87 2.27
N PRO A 75 -16.24 -9.19 2.86
CA PRO A 75 -16.01 -10.34 3.74
C PRO A 75 -16.45 -10.12 5.19
N SER A 76 -16.28 -8.93 5.75
CA SER A 76 -16.80 -8.49 7.07
C SER A 76 -16.48 -7.00 7.27
N THR A 77 -16.76 -6.42 8.44
CA THR A 77 -16.37 -5.03 8.77
C THR A 77 -14.88 -4.85 9.11
N THR A 78 -14.17 -5.93 9.43
CA THR A 78 -12.74 -5.87 9.78
C THR A 78 -11.82 -6.28 8.63
N LYS A 79 -12.38 -6.80 7.54
CA LYS A 79 -11.65 -7.34 6.40
C LYS A 79 -12.17 -6.75 5.11
N VAL A 80 -11.32 -6.77 4.09
CA VAL A 80 -11.61 -6.27 2.76
C VAL A 80 -11.01 -7.21 1.72
N PHE A 81 -11.65 -7.36 0.56
CA PHE A 81 -11.04 -8.09 -0.54
C PHE A 81 -10.02 -7.20 -1.25
N VAL A 82 -8.89 -7.79 -1.63
CA VAL A 82 -7.76 -7.08 -2.25
C VAL A 82 -7.58 -7.43 -3.73
N ASP A 83 -8.51 -8.20 -4.27
CA ASP A 83 -8.55 -8.63 -5.66
C ASP A 83 -9.96 -8.46 -6.24
N GLN A 84 -10.03 -8.29 -7.56
CA GLN A 84 -11.28 -8.06 -8.28
C GLN A 84 -12.24 -9.26 -8.23
N GLY A 85 -11.70 -10.48 -8.04
CA GLY A 85 -12.48 -11.73 -7.93
C GLY A 85 -13.17 -11.89 -6.57
N CYS A 86 -12.72 -11.14 -5.56
CA CYS A 86 -13.12 -11.30 -4.16
C CYS A 86 -12.75 -12.68 -3.60
N ASP A 87 -11.60 -13.22 -4.02
CA ASP A 87 -11.12 -14.53 -3.60
C ASP A 87 -10.18 -14.45 -2.39
N ARG A 88 -9.44 -13.33 -2.25
CA ARG A 88 -8.48 -13.07 -1.18
C ARG A 88 -8.90 -11.86 -0.36
N SER A 89 -8.94 -12.05 0.96
CA SER A 89 -9.24 -10.98 1.91
C SER A 89 -8.09 -10.73 2.87
N GLU A 90 -7.92 -9.46 3.23
CA GLU A 90 -6.96 -8.98 4.21
C GLU A 90 -7.67 -8.10 5.24
N THR A 91 -7.02 -7.83 6.38
CA THR A 91 -7.57 -6.89 7.37
C THR A 91 -7.43 -5.44 6.90
N LEU A 92 -8.39 -4.59 7.26
CA LEU A 92 -8.30 -3.17 6.91
C LEU A 92 -7.08 -2.49 7.53
N ASP A 93 -6.83 -2.79 8.81
CA ASP A 93 -5.72 -2.22 9.58
C ASP A 93 -4.34 -2.60 9.01
N SER A 94 -4.20 -3.82 8.46
CA SER A 94 -2.95 -4.23 7.80
C SER A 94 -2.70 -3.51 6.49
N LEU A 95 -3.76 -3.10 5.78
CA LEU A 95 -3.63 -2.35 4.53
C LEU A 95 -3.41 -0.86 4.75
N PHE A 96 -4.04 -0.33 5.80
CA PHE A 96 -4.02 1.07 6.22
C PHE A 96 -4.18 1.14 7.74
N ALA A 97 -3.11 1.48 8.47
CA ALA A 97 -3.14 1.50 9.92
C ALA A 97 -4.21 2.47 10.46
N GLY A 98 -5.02 2.00 11.41
CA GLY A 98 -6.12 2.78 11.98
C GLY A 98 -7.33 2.93 11.05
N ALA A 99 -7.38 2.21 9.93
CA ALA A 99 -8.57 2.17 9.09
C ALA A 99 -9.70 1.38 9.73
N THR A 100 -10.93 1.88 9.63
CA THR A 100 -12.12 1.26 10.21
C THR A 100 -13.27 1.27 9.22
N LEU A 101 -14.10 0.22 9.26
CA LEU A 101 -15.41 0.20 8.61
C LEU A 101 -16.48 0.13 9.70
N GLU A 102 -17.16 1.25 9.89
CA GLU A 102 -18.25 1.37 10.87
C GLU A 102 -19.56 0.93 10.21
N GLU A 103 -20.23 -0.06 10.79
CA GLU A 103 -21.61 -0.42 10.43
C GLU A 103 -22.57 0.43 11.25
N ASN A 104 -23.41 1.20 10.56
CA ASN A 104 -24.44 2.03 11.14
C ASN A 104 -25.82 1.51 10.73
N THR A 105 -26.74 1.43 11.68
CA THR A 105 -28.14 1.08 11.39
C THR A 105 -28.94 2.36 11.21
N ALA A 106 -29.26 2.69 9.96
CA ALA A 106 -30.27 3.69 9.67
C ALA A 106 -31.65 3.02 9.86
N GLY A 107 -32.56 3.66 10.60
CA GLY A 107 -33.87 3.11 10.98
C GLY A 107 -34.55 2.30 9.87
N ASP A 108 -35.14 1.17 10.27
CA ASP A 108 -35.72 0.09 9.43
C ASP A 108 -34.74 -0.98 8.92
N SER A 109 -33.77 -1.41 9.75
CA SER A 109 -32.83 -2.52 9.45
C SER A 109 -31.86 -2.27 8.30
N LYS A 110 -31.74 -1.03 7.84
CA LYS A 110 -30.84 -0.65 6.75
C LYS A 110 -29.44 -0.44 7.29
N LYS A 111 -28.49 -1.18 6.75
CA LYS A 111 -27.08 -1.08 7.12
C LYS A 111 -26.37 -0.11 6.18
N SER A 112 -25.89 1.00 6.71
CA SER A 112 -24.91 1.86 6.05
C SER A 112 -23.52 1.54 6.59
N TYR A 113 -22.52 1.66 5.72
CA TYR A 113 -21.14 1.40 6.06
C TYR A 113 -20.33 2.65 5.78
N THR A 114 -19.52 3.07 6.76
CA THR A 114 -18.63 4.22 6.64
C THR A 114 -17.19 3.74 6.80
N LEU A 115 -16.44 3.80 5.70
CA LEU A 115 -15.02 3.48 5.68
C LEU A 115 -14.24 4.74 6.01
N LYS A 116 -13.44 4.70 7.07
CA LYS A 116 -12.50 5.76 7.46
C LYS A 116 -11.08 5.24 7.27
N ILE A 117 -10.25 6.00 6.56
CA ILE A 117 -8.85 5.67 6.35
C ILE A 117 -8.03 6.92 6.67
N PRO A 118 -7.13 6.92 7.66
CA PRO A 118 -6.30 8.08 7.96
C PRO A 118 -5.49 8.55 6.74
N PRO A 119 -5.48 9.85 6.38
CA PRO A 119 -4.70 10.34 5.23
C PRO A 119 -3.21 9.99 5.33
N VAL A 120 -2.66 10.01 6.54
CA VAL A 120 -1.25 9.69 6.84
C VAL A 120 -0.85 8.27 6.42
N THR A 121 -1.79 7.33 6.32
CA THR A 121 -1.50 5.95 5.92
C THR A 121 -1.70 5.71 4.43
N ARG A 122 -2.16 6.70 3.65
CA ARG A 122 -2.47 6.56 2.22
C ARG A 122 -1.27 6.88 1.35
N GLN A 123 -0.19 6.12 1.52
CA GLN A 123 1.06 6.37 0.81
C GLN A 123 1.04 5.90 -0.65
N ILE A 124 0.14 4.96 -0.97
CA ILE A 124 0.03 4.34 -2.28
C ILE A 124 -1.45 4.22 -2.61
N GLN A 125 -1.81 4.43 -3.87
CA GLN A 125 -3.15 4.18 -4.35
C GLN A 125 -3.48 2.67 -4.25
N LYS A 126 -4.61 2.32 -3.63
CA LYS A 126 -5.08 0.92 -3.59
C LYS A 126 -6.55 0.84 -4.01
N LEU A 127 -6.92 -0.32 -4.56
CA LEU A 127 -8.31 -0.71 -4.79
C LEU A 127 -8.75 -1.68 -3.71
N LEU A 128 -9.89 -1.38 -3.10
CA LEU A 128 -10.53 -2.16 -2.07
C LEU A 128 -11.87 -2.69 -2.60
N TYR A 129 -12.18 -3.94 -2.30
CA TYR A 129 -13.38 -4.60 -2.80
C TYR A 129 -14.24 -5.14 -1.64
N TYR A 130 -15.55 -4.93 -1.73
CA TYR A 130 -16.54 -5.61 -0.90
C TYR A 130 -17.64 -6.22 -1.78
N LYS A 131 -18.40 -7.15 -1.22
CA LYS A 131 -19.61 -7.69 -1.84
C LYS A 131 -20.80 -7.51 -0.92
N CYS A 132 -21.89 -7.00 -1.46
CA CYS A 132 -23.19 -6.96 -0.82
C CYS A 132 -24.07 -8.04 -1.44
N SER A 133 -24.51 -9.03 -0.66
CA SER A 133 -25.41 -10.08 -1.11
C SER A 133 -26.81 -9.85 -0.53
N PHE A 134 -27.84 -9.85 -1.36
CA PHE A 134 -29.24 -9.72 -0.93
C PHE A 134 -30.15 -10.71 -1.68
N THR A 135 -31.26 -11.07 -1.06
CA THR A 135 -32.22 -12.04 -1.58
C THR A 135 -33.53 -11.37 -1.93
N THR A 136 -33.84 -11.31 -3.23
CA THR A 136 -35.10 -10.77 -3.73
C THR A 136 -36.10 -11.92 -3.89
N ALA A 137 -37.26 -11.79 -3.26
CA ALA A 137 -38.39 -12.69 -3.48
C ALA A 137 -39.03 -12.39 -4.85
N VAL A 138 -38.92 -13.33 -5.79
CA VAL A 138 -39.57 -13.18 -7.10
C VAL A 138 -41.00 -13.69 -6.96
N GLN A 139 -41.99 -12.81 -7.10
CA GLN A 139 -43.39 -13.23 -7.15
C GLN A 139 -43.61 -14.06 -8.41
N PRO A 140 -44.02 -15.34 -8.30
CA PRO A 140 -44.25 -16.17 -9.48
C PRO A 140 -45.45 -15.62 -10.26
N LEU A 141 -45.20 -15.20 -11.50
CA LEU A 141 -46.26 -14.86 -12.45
C LEU A 141 -46.95 -16.17 -12.89
N LEU A 142 -48.06 -16.49 -12.23
CA LEU A 142 -49.07 -17.49 -12.63
C LEU A 142 -48.49 -18.86 -13.05
N GLY A 143 -48.08 -19.67 -12.07
CA GLY A 143 -47.74 -21.07 -12.29
C GLY A 143 -47.24 -21.73 -11.01
N ASP A 144 -47.78 -22.91 -10.71
CA ASP A 144 -47.62 -23.70 -9.49
C ASP A 144 -46.17 -24.20 -9.27
N GLN A 145 -45.26 -23.30 -8.90
CA GLN A 145 -43.94 -23.62 -8.38
C GLN A 145 -43.66 -22.72 -7.17
N GLY A 146 -43.08 -23.31 -6.11
CA GLY A 146 -42.86 -22.65 -4.82
C GLY A 146 -42.04 -21.34 -4.90
N PRO A 147 -41.92 -20.61 -3.78
CA PRO A 147 -41.24 -19.32 -3.75
C PRO A 147 -39.82 -19.44 -4.32
N SER A 148 -39.58 -18.80 -5.48
CA SER A 148 -38.26 -18.73 -6.10
C SER A 148 -37.51 -17.54 -5.51
N VAL A 149 -36.45 -17.82 -4.75
CA VAL A 149 -35.58 -16.80 -4.15
C VAL A 149 -34.38 -16.60 -5.07
N SER A 150 -34.22 -15.40 -5.63
CA SER A 150 -33.03 -15.04 -6.40
C SER A 150 -32.04 -14.30 -5.49
N THR A 151 -30.80 -14.80 -5.42
CA THR A 151 -29.72 -14.10 -4.71
C THR A 151 -28.98 -13.21 -5.69
N LYS A 152 -28.85 -11.92 -5.37
CA LYS A 152 -28.12 -10.93 -6.16
C LYS A 152 -26.90 -10.47 -5.37
N ASP A 153 -25.78 -10.38 -6.07
CA ASP A 153 -24.53 -9.83 -5.54
C ASP A 153 -24.26 -8.47 -6.21
N CYS A 154 -23.88 -7.49 -5.39
CA CYS A 154 -23.35 -6.21 -5.83
C CYS A 154 -21.91 -6.06 -5.33
N LYS A 155 -21.00 -5.65 -6.20
CA LYS A 155 -19.61 -5.36 -5.85
C LYS A 155 -19.43 -3.90 -5.50
N VAL A 156 -18.80 -3.61 -4.38
CA VAL A 156 -18.42 -2.26 -3.98
C VAL A 156 -16.92 -2.10 -4.22
N ILE A 157 -16.54 -1.19 -5.10
CA ILE A 157 -15.16 -0.91 -5.48
C ILE A 157 -14.79 0.46 -4.92
N ILE A 158 -13.78 0.50 -4.06
CA ILE A 158 -13.32 1.74 -3.42
C ILE A 158 -11.88 2.00 -3.84
N THR A 159 -11.68 3.09 -4.56
CA THR A 159 -10.35 3.62 -4.88
C THR A 159 -9.88 4.50 -3.75
N VAL A 160 -8.80 4.11 -3.08
CA VAL A 160 -8.12 4.93 -2.07
C VAL A 160 -6.97 5.64 -2.76
N GLU A 161 -7.06 6.96 -2.90
CA GLU A 161 -6.03 7.76 -3.58
C GLU A 161 -4.84 8.02 -2.65
N LYS A 162 -3.64 8.08 -3.23
CA LYS A 162 -2.42 8.46 -2.51
C LYS A 162 -2.56 9.90 -1.99
N VAL A 163 -2.15 10.13 -0.76
CA VAL A 163 -1.97 11.47 -0.18
C VAL A 163 -0.48 11.77 -0.20
N GLU A 164 -0.08 12.79 -0.96
CA GLU A 164 1.27 13.33 -0.87
C GLU A 164 1.41 14.02 0.49
N GLN A 165 2.26 13.48 1.36
CA GLN A 165 2.57 14.15 2.60
C GLN A 165 3.43 15.35 2.28
N THR A 166 2.92 16.55 2.57
CA THR A 166 3.75 17.74 2.62
C THR A 166 4.66 17.58 3.83
N GLU A 167 5.93 17.26 3.58
CA GLU A 167 6.95 17.28 4.62
C GLU A 167 6.91 18.65 5.31
N PRO A 168 6.82 18.73 6.64
CA PRO A 168 6.91 20.01 7.32
C PRO A 168 8.22 20.67 6.90
N PRO A 169 8.21 21.95 6.51
CA PRO A 169 9.39 22.60 5.97
C PRO A 169 10.54 22.45 6.98
N PRO A 170 11.76 22.13 6.51
CA PRO A 170 12.92 22.13 7.39
C PRO A 170 13.05 23.53 7.98
N ASP A 171 13.15 23.62 9.32
CA ASP A 171 13.49 24.84 10.03
C ASP A 171 14.79 25.40 9.44
N SER A 172 14.64 26.37 8.55
CA SER A 172 15.71 26.91 7.72
C SER A 172 16.28 28.16 8.40
N ASN A 173 17.51 28.04 8.91
CA ASN A 173 18.40 29.19 9.06
C ASN A 173 19.37 29.23 7.88
N ASP A 174 19.23 30.31 7.11
CA ASP A 174 20.17 31.01 6.24
C ASP A 174 20.65 30.43 4.87
N GLN A 175 20.04 31.06 3.85
CA GLN A 175 20.63 31.76 2.67
C GLN A 175 21.21 31.02 1.45
N GLN A 176 20.38 31.01 0.38
CA GLN A 176 20.61 31.46 -1.02
C GLN A 176 21.96 31.12 -1.71
N GLN A 177 22.01 30.46 -2.88
CA GLN A 177 21.44 30.90 -4.19
C GLN A 177 21.37 29.75 -5.24
N PRO A 178 20.65 29.94 -6.37
CA PRO A 178 20.19 28.92 -7.31
C PRO A 178 21.12 28.70 -8.54
N GLN A 179 21.00 27.53 -9.20
CA GLN A 179 20.51 27.41 -10.60
C GLN A 179 20.71 26.03 -11.26
N THR A 180 19.63 25.62 -11.94
CA THR A 180 19.52 24.85 -13.21
C THR A 180 19.91 23.36 -13.30
N ALA A 181 18.88 22.58 -13.70
CA ALA A 181 18.91 21.20 -14.19
C ALA A 181 19.64 21.07 -15.56
N PRO A 182 19.95 19.83 -16.03
CA PRO A 182 18.92 18.88 -16.49
C PRO A 182 19.04 17.46 -15.93
N GLU A 183 17.87 16.79 -15.91
CA GLU A 183 17.56 15.35 -15.81
C GLU A 183 18.71 14.33 -15.68
N SER A 184 18.61 13.44 -14.66
CA SER A 184 18.55 11.95 -14.77
C SER A 184 19.05 11.27 -13.47
N THR A 185 18.21 11.09 -12.45
CA THR A 185 18.44 10.20 -11.27
C THR A 185 17.17 10.23 -10.43
N ASP A 186 16.37 9.19 -10.26
CA ASP A 186 16.62 7.91 -9.55
C ASP A 186 17.21 8.09 -8.14
N GLU A 187 16.55 8.90 -7.30
CA GLU A 187 16.67 8.99 -5.83
C GLU A 187 15.39 9.73 -5.35
N GLN A 188 14.73 9.48 -4.23
CA GLN A 188 14.95 8.63 -3.06
C GLN A 188 13.55 8.47 -2.42
N GLN A 189 12.94 7.31 -2.58
CA GLN A 189 11.75 6.95 -1.82
C GLN A 189 12.25 6.38 -0.48
N THR A 190 11.93 7.04 0.64
CA THR A 190 12.12 6.51 2.00
C THR A 190 11.10 5.40 2.26
N ASP A 191 11.13 4.37 1.40
CA ASP A 191 10.32 3.18 1.53
C ASP A 191 10.87 2.33 2.67
N LEU A 192 10.06 2.18 3.71
CA LEU A 192 10.24 1.12 4.69
C LEU A 192 10.28 -0.24 3.96
N VAL A 193 11.45 -0.85 3.84
CA VAL A 193 11.60 -2.12 3.13
C VAL A 193 11.05 -3.25 3.99
N GLU A 194 10.02 -3.95 3.47
CA GLU A 194 9.45 -5.13 4.10
C GLU A 194 9.88 -6.41 3.36
N CYS A 195 10.45 -7.35 4.13
CA CYS A 195 10.75 -8.71 3.69
C CYS A 195 9.56 -9.62 4.01
N ASP A 196 8.55 -9.64 3.14
CA ASP A 196 7.25 -10.31 3.33
C ASP A 196 7.20 -11.78 2.88
N SER A 197 8.20 -12.24 2.14
CA SER A 197 8.21 -13.56 1.51
C SER A 197 9.56 -14.27 1.64
N THR A 198 9.50 -15.59 1.80
CA THR A 198 10.68 -16.45 1.88
C THR A 198 11.21 -16.70 0.47
N ALA A 199 12.54 -16.60 0.28
CA ALA A 199 13.25 -16.68 -1.00
C ALA A 199 13.18 -15.44 -1.91
N THR A 200 13.01 -14.25 -1.32
CA THR A 200 13.20 -12.97 -2.04
C THR A 200 14.45 -12.24 -1.57
N THR A 201 15.09 -11.52 -2.50
CA THR A 201 16.14 -10.56 -2.19
C THR A 201 15.56 -9.15 -2.31
N LYS A 202 15.86 -8.30 -1.33
CA LYS A 202 15.52 -6.87 -1.30
C LYS A 202 16.82 -6.08 -1.20
N GLU A 203 16.89 -5.00 -1.95
CA GLU A 203 18.06 -4.12 -2.00
C GLU A 203 17.68 -2.74 -1.46
N ALA A 204 18.59 -2.11 -0.72
CA ALA A 204 18.41 -0.78 -0.17
C ALA A 204 19.71 0.02 -0.17
N GLY A 205 19.61 1.33 -0.33
CA GLY A 205 20.73 2.27 -0.16
C GLY A 205 20.63 2.99 1.19
N VAL A 206 21.77 3.22 1.84
CA VAL A 206 21.87 4.01 3.07
C VAL A 206 23.06 4.96 3.00
N SER A 207 22.92 6.14 3.58
CA SER A 207 23.99 7.13 3.72
C SER A 207 24.02 7.68 5.14
N ALA A 208 25.08 8.41 5.50
CA ALA A 208 25.16 9.11 6.79
C ALA A 208 24.04 10.16 6.97
N GLU A 209 23.52 10.70 5.87
CA GLU A 209 22.47 11.72 5.87
C GLU A 209 21.05 11.11 5.83
N SER A 210 20.92 9.83 5.50
CA SER A 210 19.64 9.15 5.28
C SER A 210 19.62 7.77 5.94
N PRO A 211 19.21 7.66 7.22
CA PRO A 211 19.06 6.38 7.88
C PRO A 211 17.96 5.56 7.19
N HIS A 212 18.17 4.24 7.08
CA HIS A 212 17.25 3.35 6.38
C HIS A 212 16.50 2.46 7.38
N SER A 213 15.19 2.29 7.19
CA SER A 213 14.35 1.45 8.04
C SER A 213 13.82 0.25 7.27
N PHE A 214 13.79 -0.91 7.92
CA PHE A 214 13.26 -2.14 7.34
C PHE A 214 12.58 -3.01 8.40
N LYS A 215 11.76 -3.96 7.97
CA LYS A 215 11.14 -4.97 8.84
C LYS A 215 11.12 -6.35 8.20
N CYS A 216 11.23 -7.37 9.03
CA CYS A 216 10.94 -8.75 8.64
C CYS A 216 9.42 -8.96 8.68
N GLY A 217 8.86 -9.64 7.68
CA GLY A 217 7.43 -9.95 7.55
C GLY A 217 6.94 -11.02 8.52
N ALA A 218 5.62 -11.16 8.64
CA ALA A 218 4.94 -11.84 9.75
C ALA A 218 5.52 -13.24 10.07
N GLY A 219 5.86 -13.49 11.33
CA GLY A 219 6.44 -14.77 11.77
C GLY A 219 7.89 -15.00 11.33
N MET A 220 8.58 -13.95 10.90
CA MET A 220 10.01 -13.96 10.61
C MET A 220 10.80 -13.14 11.64
N SER A 221 12.08 -13.47 11.78
CA SER A 221 13.01 -12.83 12.70
C SER A 221 14.29 -12.45 11.96
N LEU A 222 14.88 -11.33 12.38
CA LEU A 222 16.13 -10.84 11.80
C LEU A 222 17.31 -11.72 12.23
N HIS A 223 18.18 -11.99 11.28
CA HIS A 223 19.48 -12.63 11.46
C HIS A 223 20.58 -11.74 10.85
N PRO A 224 21.71 -11.52 11.55
CA PRO A 224 22.01 -12.04 12.89
C PRO A 224 21.07 -11.49 13.98
N THR A 225 20.84 -12.27 15.03
CA THR A 225 19.96 -11.85 16.13
C THR A 225 20.58 -10.76 17.00
N ASN A 226 21.91 -10.69 17.01
CA ASN A 226 22.66 -9.64 17.67
C ASN A 226 22.72 -8.41 16.78
N LEU A 227 22.23 -7.26 17.27
CA LEU A 227 22.16 -6.01 16.50
C LEU A 227 23.53 -5.37 16.24
N THR A 228 24.60 -5.87 16.87
CA THR A 228 25.97 -5.44 16.59
C THR A 228 26.61 -6.19 15.43
N ASP A 229 25.94 -7.21 14.89
CA ASP A 229 26.49 -8.14 13.92
C ASP A 229 25.70 -8.07 12.61
N VAL A 230 26.38 -8.36 11.50
CA VAL A 230 25.85 -8.28 10.13
C VAL A 230 26.53 -9.33 9.26
N PHE A 231 25.92 -9.74 8.15
CA PHE A 231 26.61 -10.54 7.14
C PHE A 231 27.37 -9.62 6.17
N ASP A 232 28.63 -9.94 5.93
CA ASP A 232 29.41 -9.33 4.84
C ASP A 232 28.83 -9.79 3.49
N ASP A 233 28.55 -8.83 2.61
CA ASP A 233 28.02 -9.07 1.26
C ASP A 233 28.94 -8.52 0.16
N GLN A 234 30.20 -8.23 0.45
CA GLN A 234 31.19 -7.78 -0.55
C GLN A 234 31.37 -8.81 -1.68
N ASP A 235 31.15 -10.10 -1.40
CA ASP A 235 31.19 -11.17 -2.39
C ASP A 235 29.80 -11.55 -2.95
N GLY A 236 28.76 -10.82 -2.53
CA GLY A 236 27.37 -11.03 -2.92
C GLY A 236 26.70 -12.27 -2.31
N LYS A 237 27.33 -12.99 -1.38
CA LYS A 237 26.82 -14.27 -0.86
C LYS A 237 26.09 -14.19 0.48
N CYS A 238 26.18 -13.07 1.21
CA CYS A 238 25.52 -12.89 2.51
C CYS A 238 25.72 -14.10 3.46
N ALA A 239 26.99 -14.51 3.64
CA ALA A 239 27.33 -15.77 4.32
C ALA A 239 28.22 -15.59 5.55
N ALA A 240 29.14 -14.62 5.53
CA ALA A 240 30.10 -14.42 6.60
C ALA A 240 29.55 -13.43 7.64
N GLU A 241 29.24 -13.90 8.84
CA GLU A 241 28.84 -13.04 9.96
C GLU A 241 30.05 -12.31 10.54
N VAL A 242 29.97 -10.99 10.64
CA VAL A 242 31.01 -10.10 11.16
C VAL A 242 30.37 -9.01 12.02
N ALA A 243 31.17 -8.30 12.82
CA ALA A 243 30.67 -7.16 13.58
C ALA A 243 30.37 -5.99 12.63
N LEU A 244 29.22 -5.33 12.78
CA LEU A 244 28.80 -4.19 11.96
C LEU A 244 29.87 -3.09 11.89
N GLN A 245 30.49 -2.79 13.03
CA GLN A 245 31.54 -1.77 13.15
C GLN A 245 32.83 -2.09 12.40
N THR A 246 33.07 -3.34 12.00
CA THR A 246 34.25 -3.68 11.18
C THR A 246 34.05 -3.33 9.71
N LEU A 247 32.80 -3.18 9.26
CA LEU A 247 32.46 -2.79 7.89
C LEU A 247 32.12 -1.30 7.81
N VAL A 248 31.34 -0.79 8.75
CA VAL A 248 30.90 0.61 8.78
C VAL A 248 30.67 1.10 10.20
N ASP A 249 30.99 2.36 10.48
CA ASP A 249 30.58 3.03 11.73
C ASP A 249 29.09 3.37 11.67
N ALA A 250 28.26 2.36 11.95
CA ALA A 250 26.81 2.44 11.96
C ALA A 250 26.22 1.83 13.23
N THR A 251 24.94 2.07 13.45
CA THR A 251 24.18 1.46 14.54
C THR A 251 22.85 0.97 14.02
N LEU A 252 22.52 -0.29 14.33
CA LEU A 252 21.21 -0.86 14.08
C LEU A 252 20.40 -0.78 15.38
N THR A 253 19.29 -0.05 15.34
CA THR A 253 18.32 0.02 16.45
C THR A 253 17.11 -0.82 16.13
N LYS A 254 16.45 -1.32 17.18
CA LYS A 254 15.22 -2.11 17.10
C LYS A 254 14.15 -1.41 17.92
N THR A 255 12.98 -1.20 17.34
CA THR A 255 11.82 -0.71 18.10
C THR A 255 11.36 -1.76 19.11
N GLU A 256 11.23 -1.36 20.38
CA GLU A 256 10.64 -2.21 21.43
C GLU A 256 9.16 -2.36 21.14
N THR A 257 8.80 -3.46 20.49
CA THR A 257 7.41 -3.91 20.42
C THR A 257 7.27 -4.98 21.49
N GLU A 258 6.53 -4.67 22.56
CA GLU A 258 6.16 -5.64 23.61
C GLU A 258 5.59 -6.91 22.94
N ALA A 259 6.03 -8.09 23.42
CA ALA A 259 5.74 -9.40 22.82
C ALA A 259 4.26 -9.84 22.87
N THR A 260 3.35 -8.93 23.15
CA THR A 260 1.90 -9.13 23.19
C THR A 260 1.23 -8.15 22.25
N HIS A 261 0.65 -8.68 21.17
CA HIS A 261 -0.08 -8.03 20.07
C HIS A 261 0.74 -7.64 18.83
N ASN A 262 0.98 -8.63 17.96
CA ASN A 262 1.00 -8.53 16.48
C ASN A 262 1.92 -7.52 15.77
N GLY A 263 2.70 -6.70 16.46
CA GLY A 263 3.66 -5.79 15.83
C GLY A 263 5.03 -6.47 15.66
N GLN A 264 5.56 -6.44 14.44
CA GLN A 264 6.93 -6.86 14.20
C GLN A 264 7.88 -5.70 14.44
N PRO A 265 9.07 -5.96 15.02
CA PRO A 265 10.03 -4.91 15.25
C PRO A 265 10.47 -4.30 13.93
N VAL A 266 10.41 -2.98 13.85
CA VAL A 266 11.08 -2.18 12.81
C VAL A 266 12.52 -1.99 13.25
N TYR A 267 13.43 -2.26 12.32
CA TYR A 267 14.86 -2.04 12.47
C TYR A 267 15.27 -0.79 11.70
N GLN A 268 16.14 0.01 12.30
CA GLN A 268 16.66 1.22 11.67
C GLN A 268 18.19 1.19 11.68
N LEU A 269 18.78 1.24 10.49
CA LEU A 269 20.22 1.34 10.29
C LEU A 269 20.59 2.81 10.11
N ALA A 270 21.35 3.36 11.04
CA ALA A 270 21.87 4.72 10.99
C ALA A 270 23.40 4.69 10.87
N VAL A 271 23.91 5.27 9.78
CA VAL A 271 25.35 5.43 9.56
C VAL A 271 25.80 6.70 10.27
N LYS A 272 26.75 6.59 11.22
CA LYS A 272 27.30 7.74 11.93
C LYS A 272 28.37 8.44 11.12
N THR A 273 29.24 7.64 10.51
CA THR A 273 30.34 8.10 9.68
C THR A 273 30.31 7.32 8.38
N ALA A 274 30.23 8.02 7.25
CA ALA A 274 30.26 7.37 5.94
C ALA A 274 31.59 6.62 5.77
N PRO A 275 31.58 5.37 5.27
CA PRO A 275 32.81 4.63 5.00
C PRO A 275 33.63 5.33 3.92
N SER A 276 34.89 4.94 3.74
CA SER A 276 35.74 5.56 2.70
C SER A 276 35.26 5.19 1.30
N GLU A 277 34.84 3.96 1.08
CA GLU A 277 34.28 3.46 -0.18
C GLU A 277 32.88 2.89 0.06
N ASP A 278 32.10 2.71 -1.00
CA ASP A 278 30.81 2.01 -0.93
C ASP A 278 30.98 0.62 -0.31
N THR A 279 30.14 0.29 0.67
CA THR A 279 30.27 -0.93 1.47
C THR A 279 28.98 -1.73 1.44
N ALA A 280 29.04 -3.01 1.05
CA ALA A 280 27.88 -3.89 1.00
C ALA A 280 27.69 -4.65 2.32
N LEU A 281 26.48 -4.59 2.86
CA LEU A 281 26.03 -5.26 4.07
C LEU A 281 24.86 -6.20 3.75
N CYS A 282 24.64 -7.23 4.56
CA CYS A 282 23.46 -8.06 4.43
C CYS A 282 22.86 -8.52 5.75
N TYR A 283 21.54 -8.56 5.78
CA TYR A 283 20.73 -9.19 6.84
C TYR A 283 19.80 -10.23 6.24
N LYS A 284 19.30 -11.12 7.09
CA LYS A 284 18.36 -12.17 6.69
C LYS A 284 17.10 -12.10 7.55
N CYS A 285 15.94 -12.21 6.92
CA CYS A 285 14.72 -12.53 7.65
C CYS A 285 14.46 -14.03 7.49
N VAL A 286 14.40 -14.75 8.60
CA VAL A 286 14.16 -16.20 8.62
C VAL A 286 12.87 -16.51 9.35
N THR A 287 12.13 -17.52 8.91
CA THR A 287 10.93 -17.98 9.62
C THR A 287 11.31 -18.63 10.95
N THR A 288 10.56 -18.32 12.02
CA THR A 288 10.90 -18.75 13.40
C THR A 288 10.96 -20.28 13.58
N SER A 289 10.36 -21.07 12.68
CA SER A 289 10.45 -22.54 12.67
C SER A 289 11.80 -23.09 12.18
N SER A 290 12.69 -22.23 11.66
CA SER A 290 13.99 -22.65 11.10
C SER A 290 15.11 -22.70 12.15
N ASN A 291 14.82 -22.31 13.40
CA ASN A 291 15.76 -22.38 14.53
C ASN A 291 15.72 -23.76 15.23
N LEU A 292 15.75 -24.85 14.46
CA LEU A 292 16.15 -26.16 14.96
C LEU A 292 17.44 -26.52 14.22
N GLU A 293 18.57 -26.23 14.86
CA GLU A 293 19.90 -26.56 14.37
C GLU A 293 19.97 -28.03 13.94
N THR A 294 20.46 -28.32 12.73
CA THR A 294 21.26 -29.54 12.53
C THR A 294 22.36 -29.31 11.51
N LYS A 295 23.56 -29.22 12.07
CA LYS A 295 24.86 -29.41 11.46
C LYS A 295 24.89 -30.72 10.66
N THR A 296 24.78 -30.66 9.33
CA THR A 296 25.24 -31.72 8.42
C THR A 296 25.80 -31.10 7.15
N ASN A 297 27.12 -31.28 6.96
CA ASN A 297 27.81 -31.05 5.70
C ASN A 297 27.11 -31.82 4.58
N THR A 298 26.55 -31.10 3.61
CA THR A 298 26.39 -31.60 2.24
C THR A 298 26.19 -30.41 1.32
N ASP A 299 27.11 -30.26 0.36
CA ASP A 299 27.01 -29.38 -0.78
C ASP A 299 25.75 -29.72 -1.60
N GLU A 300 24.68 -28.97 -1.40
CA GLU A 300 23.64 -28.69 -2.39
C GLU A 300 22.70 -27.65 -1.79
N ALA A 301 22.32 -26.66 -2.60
CA ALA A 301 21.51 -25.50 -2.23
C ALA A 301 20.15 -25.91 -1.64
N SER A 302 20.14 -26.22 -0.34
CA SER A 302 18.92 -26.31 0.44
C SER A 302 18.38 -24.89 0.52
N ALA A 303 17.35 -24.61 -0.29
CA ALA A 303 16.62 -23.35 -0.34
C ALA A 303 16.04 -23.05 1.06
N ALA A 304 16.87 -22.46 1.92
CA ALA A 304 16.46 -21.91 3.18
C ALA A 304 15.38 -20.87 2.88
N LYS A 305 14.25 -20.99 3.58
CA LYS A 305 13.11 -20.08 3.46
C LYS A 305 13.48 -18.75 4.15
N GLU A 306 14.40 -18.03 3.55
CA GLU A 306 14.93 -16.76 4.04
C GLU A 306 14.74 -15.63 3.02
N CYS A 307 14.45 -14.44 3.50
CA CYS A 307 14.49 -13.21 2.70
C CYS A 307 15.84 -12.55 2.95
N LEU A 308 16.56 -12.19 1.88
CA LEU A 308 17.86 -11.52 1.96
C LEU A 308 17.66 -10.01 1.83
N LEU A 309 18.16 -9.25 2.80
CA LEU A 309 18.19 -7.80 2.80
C LEU A 309 19.62 -7.36 2.52
N LYS A 310 19.91 -7.01 1.26
CA LYS A 310 21.21 -6.50 0.84
C LYS A 310 21.19 -4.97 0.91
N ILE A 311 22.13 -4.38 1.62
CA ILE A 311 22.17 -2.94 1.89
C ILE A 311 23.50 -2.39 1.39
N SER A 312 23.46 -1.38 0.52
CA SER A 312 24.63 -0.65 0.09
C SER A 312 24.78 0.63 0.90
N VAL A 313 25.89 0.76 1.63
CA VAL A 313 26.25 1.99 2.35
C VAL A 313 27.11 2.86 1.44
N LYS A 314 26.66 4.08 1.16
CA LYS A 314 27.40 5.04 0.34
C LYS A 314 28.66 5.55 1.06
N GLY A 315 29.79 5.47 0.38
CA GLY A 315 31.07 5.98 0.85
C GLY A 315 31.24 7.49 0.65
N SER A 316 32.19 8.05 1.37
CA SER A 316 32.56 9.48 1.33
C SER A 316 33.56 9.82 0.22
N ALA A 317 34.27 8.85 -0.35
CA ALA A 317 35.11 9.09 -1.50
C ALA A 317 34.23 9.39 -2.72
N SER A 318 34.42 10.56 -3.33
CA SER A 318 34.05 10.81 -4.72
C SER A 318 34.99 10.00 -5.61
N SER A 319 34.94 8.68 -5.51
CA SER A 319 35.76 7.79 -6.30
C SER A 319 35.12 7.67 -7.68
N ALA A 320 35.75 8.35 -8.65
CA ALA A 320 35.44 8.24 -10.05
C ALA A 320 35.69 6.80 -10.51
N PHE A 321 34.68 5.94 -10.40
CA PHE A 321 34.72 4.60 -10.98
C PHE A 321 33.53 4.41 -11.91
N SER A 322 33.89 4.22 -13.17
CA SER A 322 33.04 3.89 -14.30
C SER A 322 32.10 2.74 -13.94
N SER A 323 30.80 2.99 -13.90
CA SER A 323 29.78 1.94 -13.99
C SER A 323 29.78 1.36 -15.40
N THR A 324 30.83 0.64 -15.75
CA THR A 324 30.82 -0.36 -16.82
C THR A 324 30.67 -1.72 -16.16
N TRP A 325 29.54 -1.97 -15.50
CA TRP A 325 29.15 -3.35 -15.25
C TRP A 325 28.32 -3.81 -16.44
N GLY A 326 28.93 -4.74 -17.19
CA GLY A 326 28.50 -5.13 -18.50
C GLY A 326 27.10 -5.73 -18.53
N ALA A 327 26.28 -5.20 -19.42
CA ALA A 327 25.43 -6.05 -20.23
C ALA A 327 26.32 -7.14 -20.83
N ALA A 328 25.99 -8.42 -20.58
CA ALA A 328 26.53 -9.53 -21.33
C ALA A 328 26.18 -9.33 -22.82
N LYS A 329 27.04 -8.62 -23.54
CA LYS A 329 27.03 -8.55 -24.99
C LYS A 329 27.50 -9.91 -25.48
N THR A 330 26.56 -10.64 -26.08
CA THR A 330 26.75 -11.44 -27.29
C THR A 330 28.15 -12.05 -27.45
N ALA A 331 28.29 -13.30 -27.01
CA ALA A 331 29.38 -14.14 -27.49
C ALA A 331 29.16 -14.40 -29.00
N ILE A 332 29.83 -13.60 -29.83
CA ILE A 332 30.11 -13.98 -31.21
C ILE A 332 31.19 -15.06 -31.14
N ALA A 333 30.78 -16.32 -31.31
CA ALA A 333 31.70 -17.42 -31.48
C ALA A 333 32.42 -17.28 -32.83
N PHE A 334 33.67 -16.83 -32.81
CA PHE A 334 34.59 -17.02 -33.93
C PHE A 334 35.03 -18.48 -33.94
N PHE A 335 34.43 -19.28 -34.82
CA PHE A 335 34.98 -20.58 -35.18
C PHE A 335 36.22 -20.37 -36.06
N VAL A 336 37.39 -20.60 -35.49
CA VAL A 336 38.59 -20.95 -36.25
C VAL A 336 38.97 -22.37 -35.83
N THR A 337 38.65 -23.35 -36.66
CA THR A 337 39.15 -24.73 -36.51
C THR A 337 39.85 -25.18 -37.79
N VAL A 338 41.09 -25.60 -37.54
CA VAL A 338 42.21 -25.98 -38.40
C VAL A 338 41.88 -27.20 -39.28
N PRO A 339 42.39 -27.30 -40.53
CA PRO A 339 42.23 -28.51 -41.34
C PRO A 339 43.09 -29.67 -40.80
N PRO A 340 42.62 -30.93 -40.86
CA PRO A 340 43.37 -32.08 -40.38
C PRO A 340 44.50 -32.44 -41.37
N VAL A 341 45.72 -32.58 -40.84
CA VAL A 341 46.83 -33.25 -41.53
C VAL A 341 46.63 -34.76 -41.36
N LEU A 342 46.29 -35.42 -42.48
CA LEU A 342 46.30 -36.87 -42.62
C LEU A 342 47.74 -37.39 -42.53
N GLY A 343 48.03 -38.14 -41.47
CA GLY A 343 49.19 -39.01 -41.40
C GLY A 343 48.95 -40.25 -42.26
N VAL A 344 49.82 -40.48 -43.24
CA VAL A 344 49.96 -41.75 -43.95
C VAL A 344 51.05 -42.55 -43.24
N VAL A 345 50.66 -43.68 -42.67
CA VAL A 345 51.53 -44.81 -42.37
C VAL A 345 51.33 -45.81 -43.51
N ASP A 346 52.40 -46.21 -44.17
CA ASP A 346 52.44 -47.51 -44.84
C ASP A 346 53.87 -48.06 -44.87
N ILE A 347 54.00 -49.23 -44.21
CA ILE A 347 54.89 -50.39 -44.37
C ILE A 347 56.39 -50.14 -44.60
#